data_AF-A0A257J9P9-F1
#
_entry.id   AF-A0A257J9P9-F1
#
_cell.length_a   1.000
_cell.length_b   1.000
_cell.length_c   1.000
_cell.angle_alpha   90.00
_cell.angle_beta   90.00
_cell.angle_gamma   90.00
#
_symmetry.space_group_name_H-M   'P 1'
#
loop_
_entity.id
_entity.type
_entity.pdbx_description
1 polymer ?
#
loop_
_entity_poly.entity_id
_entity_poly.type
_entity_poly.pdbx_seq_one_letter_code
_entity_poly.pdbx_strand_id
1 'polypeptide(L)'
;MQGFFMGLSRCVRDVSVSAVVAGFVAVLVGYTSSVAIVFQAAQALGATAAQTASWMWALGLAMGLSCITLSLRWRLPVLTAWCTPGAALLAATHGVGLAEATGAFIVCAALITLAGLTGWFERVMDKVPMA
;
A
#
# COMPACT_ATOMS: atom_id res chain seq x y z
N MET A 1 -10.85 20.00 15.12
CA MET A 1 -11.79 19.43 14.12
C MET A 1 -12.12 20.37 12.95
N GLN A 2 -11.96 21.71 13.06
CA GLN A 2 -12.28 22.64 11.96
C GLN A 2 -11.35 22.56 10.73
N GLY A 3 -10.08 22.18 10.91
CA GLY A 3 -9.11 22.06 9.79
C GLY A 3 -9.40 20.90 8.82
N PHE A 4 -10.10 19.85 9.23
CA PHE A 4 -10.41 18.70 8.36
C PHE A 4 -11.45 19.06 7.29
N PHE A 5 -12.55 19.71 7.70
CA PHE A 5 -13.60 20.14 6.78
C PHE A 5 -13.10 21.16 5.75
N MET A 6 -12.27 22.12 6.18
CA MET A 6 -11.74 23.17 5.30
C MET A 6 -10.73 22.65 4.26
N GLY A 7 -10.04 21.53 4.54
CA GLY A 7 -9.17 20.84 3.58
C GLY A 7 -9.97 20.06 2.53
N LEU A 8 -11.07 19.42 2.94
CA LEU A 8 -11.99 18.74 2.02
C LEU A 8 -12.61 19.73 1.02
N SER A 9 -13.01 20.93 1.48
CA SER A 9 -13.57 22.00 0.65
C SER A 9 -12.61 22.60 -0.38
N ARG A 10 -11.29 22.40 -0.22
CA ARG A 10 -10.26 22.77 -1.19
C ARG A 10 -9.97 21.62 -2.14
N CYS A 11 -9.87 20.39 -1.64
CA CYS A 11 -9.69 19.21 -2.47
C CYS A 11 -10.81 19.08 -3.52
N VAL A 12 -12.07 19.25 -3.13
CA VAL A 12 -13.22 19.25 -4.07
C VAL A 12 -13.16 20.41 -5.09
N ARG A 13 -12.48 21.52 -4.75
CA ARG A 13 -12.26 22.67 -5.64
C ARG A 13 -11.10 22.47 -6.61
N ASP A 14 -10.10 21.67 -6.21
CA ASP A 14 -8.91 21.32 -6.98
C ASP A 14 -9.09 20.03 -7.81
N VAL A 15 -10.25 19.34 -7.69
CA VAL A 15 -10.65 18.24 -8.59
C VAL A 15 -10.91 18.82 -9.98
N SER A 16 -9.85 18.89 -10.77
CA SER A 16 -9.92 19.14 -12.21
C SER A 16 -9.92 17.81 -12.96
N VAL A 17 -10.49 17.80 -14.17
CA VAL A 17 -10.44 16.63 -15.07
C VAL A 17 -9.00 16.16 -15.27
N SER A 18 -8.04 17.09 -15.37
CA SER A 18 -6.62 16.78 -15.48
C SER A 18 -6.06 16.05 -14.26
N ALA A 19 -6.47 16.43 -13.05
CA ALA A 19 -6.01 15.77 -11.82
C ALA A 19 -6.54 14.34 -11.71
N VAL A 20 -7.81 14.12 -12.10
CA VAL A 20 -8.41 12.79 -12.14
C VAL A 20 -7.72 11.91 -13.18
N VAL A 21 -7.49 12.44 -14.40
CA VAL A 21 -6.80 11.70 -15.47
C VAL A 21 -5.35 11.39 -15.07
N ALA A 22 -4.63 12.34 -14.47
CA ALA A 22 -3.26 12.11 -14.01
C ALA A 22 -3.20 11.03 -12.92
N GLY A 23 -4.11 11.07 -11.94
CA GLY A 23 -4.23 10.04 -10.91
C GLY A 23 -4.58 8.68 -11.51
N PHE A 24 -5.50 8.64 -12.47
CA PHE A 24 -5.88 7.40 -13.16
C PHE A 24 -4.72 6.80 -13.96
N VAL A 25 -4.00 7.61 -14.73
CA VAL A 25 -2.81 7.17 -15.48
C VAL A 25 -1.73 6.69 -14.53
N ALA A 26 -1.47 7.39 -13.41
CA ALA A 26 -0.51 6.97 -12.40
C ALA A 26 -0.86 5.61 -11.80
N VAL A 27 -2.14 5.37 -11.49
CA VAL A 27 -2.63 4.07 -11.00
C VAL A 27 -2.48 2.98 -12.06
N LEU A 28 -2.88 3.25 -13.31
CA LEU A 28 -2.75 2.27 -14.40
C LEU A 28 -1.31 1.86 -14.65
N VAL A 29 -0.40 2.85 -14.77
CA VAL A 29 1.03 2.62 -15.01
C VAL A 29 1.66 1.88 -13.83
N GLY A 30 1.31 2.27 -12.60
CA GLY A 30 1.75 1.57 -11.41
C GLY A 30 1.27 0.11 -11.42
N TYR A 31 -0.04 -0.10 -11.56
CA TYR A 31 -0.67 -1.42 -11.40
C TYR A 31 -0.22 -2.40 -12.48
N THR A 32 -0.07 -1.94 -13.73
CA THR A 32 0.40 -2.80 -14.83
C THR A 32 1.82 -3.32 -14.62
N SER A 33 2.69 -2.57 -13.93
CA SER A 33 4.09 -2.96 -13.73
C SER A 33 4.32 -4.04 -12.67
N SER A 34 3.53 -4.04 -11.59
CA SER A 34 3.84 -4.80 -10.36
C SER A 34 2.97 -6.04 -10.14
N VAL A 35 1.82 -6.09 -10.80
CA VAL A 35 0.81 -7.14 -10.62
C VAL A 35 1.30 -8.52 -11.02
N ALA A 36 2.18 -8.62 -12.01
CA ALA A 36 2.74 -9.89 -12.45
C ALA A 36 3.45 -10.65 -11.31
N ILE A 37 4.18 -9.93 -10.45
CA ILE A 37 4.90 -10.52 -9.31
C ILE A 37 3.90 -11.02 -8.25
N VAL A 38 2.80 -10.30 -8.03
CA VAL A 38 1.76 -10.70 -7.08
C VAL A 38 1.04 -11.97 -7.55
N PHE A 39 0.74 -12.07 -8.85
CA PHE A 39 0.21 -13.30 -9.43
C PHE A 39 1.20 -14.46 -9.31
N GLN A 40 2.49 -14.24 -9.57
CA GLN A 40 3.50 -15.28 -9.37
C GLN A 40 3.59 -15.75 -7.91
N ALA A 41 3.58 -14.81 -6.96
CA ALA A 41 3.56 -15.14 -5.53
C ALA A 41 2.30 -15.95 -5.15
N ALA A 42 1.12 -15.55 -5.65
CA ALA A 42 -0.12 -16.27 -5.39
C ALA A 42 -0.11 -17.69 -5.97
N GLN A 43 0.47 -17.88 -7.16
CA GLN A 43 0.65 -19.21 -7.76
C GLN A 43 1.65 -20.07 -6.97
N ALA A 44 2.75 -19.49 -6.47
CA ALA A 44 3.72 -20.18 -5.63
C ALA A 44 3.11 -20.72 -4.33
N LEU A 45 2.08 -20.04 -3.81
CA LEU A 45 1.30 -20.43 -2.62
C LEU A 45 0.11 -21.36 -2.93
N GLY A 46 -0.11 -21.73 -4.21
CA GLY A 46 -1.23 -22.57 -4.63
C GLY A 46 -2.60 -21.88 -4.54
N ALA A 47 -2.65 -20.54 -4.62
CA ALA A 47 -3.90 -19.79 -4.52
C ALA A 47 -4.82 -20.05 -5.73
N THR A 48 -6.10 -20.26 -5.46
CA THR A 48 -7.13 -20.29 -6.50
C THR A 48 -7.37 -18.90 -7.10
N ALA A 49 -7.88 -18.83 -8.33
CA ALA A 49 -8.19 -17.56 -8.98
C ALA A 49 -9.14 -16.66 -8.15
N ALA A 50 -10.08 -17.26 -7.43
CA ALA A 50 -10.98 -16.54 -6.53
C ALA A 50 -10.26 -15.91 -5.34
N GLN A 51 -9.27 -16.61 -4.77
CA GLN A 51 -8.44 -16.09 -3.67
C GLN A 51 -7.52 -14.97 -4.15
N THR A 52 -6.89 -15.13 -5.32
CA THR A 52 -6.06 -14.06 -5.90
C THR A 52 -6.88 -12.82 -6.19
N ALA A 53 -8.08 -12.96 -6.78
CA ALA A 53 -8.98 -11.83 -7.02
C ALA A 53 -9.37 -11.11 -5.71
N SER A 54 -9.66 -11.87 -4.65
CA SER A 54 -9.96 -11.32 -3.32
C SER A 54 -8.77 -10.53 -2.73
N TRP A 55 -7.55 -11.07 -2.82
CA TRP A 55 -6.33 -10.37 -2.41
C TRP A 55 -6.08 -9.09 -3.19
N MET A 56 -6.26 -9.12 -4.51
CA MET A 56 -6.10 -7.93 -5.36
C MET A 56 -7.11 -6.84 -5.02
N TRP A 57 -8.36 -7.23 -4.73
CA TRP A 57 -9.39 -6.32 -4.24
C TRP A 57 -9.03 -5.70 -2.89
N ALA A 58 -8.61 -6.53 -1.93
CA ALA A 58 -8.22 -6.06 -0.61
C ALA A 58 -7.02 -5.10 -0.68
N LEU A 59 -6.01 -5.40 -1.49
CA LEU A 59 -4.86 -4.52 -1.73
C LEU A 59 -5.27 -3.19 -2.36
N GLY A 60 -6.08 -3.23 -3.42
CA GLY A 60 -6.55 -2.00 -4.09
C GLY A 60 -7.34 -1.10 -3.16
N LEU A 61 -8.26 -1.68 -2.37
CA LEU A 61 -9.05 -0.93 -1.39
C LEU A 61 -8.18 -0.39 -0.26
N ALA A 62 -7.27 -1.20 0.29
CA ALA A 62 -6.38 -0.78 1.37
C ALA A 62 -5.48 0.39 0.93
N MET A 63 -4.82 0.26 -0.23
CA MET A 63 -3.93 1.31 -0.77
C MET A 63 -4.70 2.57 -1.17
N GLY A 64 -5.86 2.42 -1.81
CA GLY A 64 -6.71 3.57 -2.14
C GLY A 64 -7.16 4.32 -0.89
N LEU A 65 -7.65 3.58 0.11
CA LEU A 65 -8.12 4.16 1.37
C LEU A 65 -6.97 4.81 2.16
N SER A 66 -5.79 4.20 2.21
CA SER A 66 -4.63 4.76 2.90
C SER A 66 -4.09 6.00 2.19
N CYS A 67 -3.97 5.98 0.86
CA CYS A 67 -3.59 7.15 0.07
C CYS A 67 -4.55 8.32 0.32
N ILE A 68 -5.86 8.08 0.24
CA ILE A 68 -6.89 9.11 0.47
C ILE A 68 -6.80 9.63 1.91
N THR A 69 -6.79 8.73 2.88
CA THR A 69 -6.82 9.11 4.31
C THR A 69 -5.56 9.88 4.71
N LEU A 70 -4.37 9.42 4.29
CA LEU A 70 -3.11 10.09 4.59
C LEU A 70 -2.99 11.41 3.82
N SER A 71 -3.38 11.46 2.56
CA SER A 71 -3.34 12.69 1.78
C SER A 71 -4.26 13.77 2.35
N LEU A 72 -5.45 13.39 2.82
CA LEU A 72 -6.37 14.31 3.48
C LEU A 72 -5.88 14.74 4.87
N ARG A 73 -5.24 13.84 5.62
CA ARG A 73 -4.75 14.13 6.98
C ARG A 73 -3.51 15.03 6.97
N TRP A 74 -2.57 14.78 6.08
CA TRP A 74 -1.30 15.51 5.98
C TRP A 74 -1.32 16.65 4.97
N ARG A 75 -2.40 16.77 4.19
CA ARG A 75 -2.57 17.79 3.12
C ARG A 75 -1.41 17.78 2.11
N LEU A 76 -0.84 16.61 1.88
CA LEU A 76 0.24 16.34 0.94
C LEU A 76 -0.19 15.18 0.04
N PRO A 77 0.25 15.09 -1.22
CA PRO A 77 -0.02 13.93 -2.07
C PRO A 77 0.77 12.72 -1.55
N VAL A 78 0.14 11.90 -0.71
CA VAL A 78 0.76 10.70 -0.13
C VAL A 78 0.37 9.48 -0.96
N LEU A 79 1.37 8.84 -1.55
CA LEU A 79 1.24 7.57 -2.26
C LEU A 79 1.78 6.45 -1.38
N THR A 80 0.88 5.61 -0.85
CA THR A 80 1.27 4.35 -0.22
C THR A 80 1.58 3.32 -1.31
N ALA A 81 2.84 2.90 -1.39
CA ALA A 81 3.29 1.86 -2.31
C ALA A 81 3.08 0.44 -1.73
N TRP A 82 3.10 -0.56 -2.61
CA TRP A 82 3.11 -1.97 -2.24
C TRP A 82 4.47 -2.39 -1.71
N CYS A 83 4.51 -3.46 -0.91
CA CYS A 83 5.75 -4.09 -0.50
C CYS A 83 6.27 -5.02 -1.62
N THR A 84 6.91 -4.48 -2.65
CA THR A 84 7.59 -5.27 -3.69
C THR A 84 8.52 -6.35 -3.13
N PRO A 85 9.37 -6.09 -2.11
CA PRO A 85 10.17 -7.16 -1.48
C PRO A 85 9.32 -8.23 -0.78
N GLY A 86 8.12 -7.89 -0.30
CA GLY A 86 7.21 -8.86 0.31
C GLY A 86 6.61 -9.82 -0.71
N ALA A 87 6.21 -9.33 -1.89
CA ALA A 87 5.75 -10.18 -2.98
C ALA A 87 6.88 -11.09 -3.52
N ALA A 88 8.10 -10.55 -3.62
CA ALA A 88 9.27 -11.33 -4.00
C ALA A 88 9.61 -12.44 -2.98
N LEU A 89 9.52 -12.13 -1.68
CA LEU A 89 9.69 -13.12 -0.61
C LEU A 89 8.66 -14.24 -0.74
N LEU A 90 7.38 -13.91 -0.93
CA LEU A 90 6.32 -14.91 -1.12
C LEU A 90 6.54 -15.78 -2.35
N ALA A 91 6.98 -15.19 -3.45
CA ALA A 91 7.31 -15.94 -4.66
C ALA A 91 8.49 -16.90 -4.47
N ALA A 92 9.41 -16.59 -3.55
CA ALA A 92 10.56 -17.42 -3.20
C ALA A 92 10.29 -18.44 -2.08
N THR A 93 9.18 -18.31 -1.34
CA THR A 93 8.82 -19.26 -0.27
C THR A 93 8.18 -20.53 -0.83
N HIS A 94 8.57 -21.67 -0.26
CA HIS A 94 8.02 -22.98 -0.60
C HIS A 94 7.57 -23.71 0.66
N GLY A 95 6.51 -24.52 0.55
CA GLY A 95 6.03 -25.38 1.64
C GLY A 95 5.19 -24.69 2.72
N VAL A 96 4.79 -23.44 2.51
CA VAL A 96 3.94 -22.66 3.44
C VAL A 96 2.57 -22.45 2.81
N GLY A 97 1.50 -22.63 3.58
CA GLY A 97 0.13 -22.45 3.10
C GLY A 97 -0.27 -20.98 2.96
N LEU A 98 -1.31 -20.70 2.15
CA LEU A 98 -1.87 -19.36 1.98
C LEU A 98 -2.27 -18.71 3.32
N ALA A 99 -2.81 -19.50 4.26
CA ALA A 99 -3.25 -19.03 5.57
C ALA A 99 -2.08 -18.59 6.45
N GLU A 100 -0.99 -19.36 6.47
CA GLU A 100 0.23 -19.03 7.24
C GLU A 100 0.91 -17.80 6.66
N ALA A 101 1.01 -17.71 5.33
CA ALA A 101 1.50 -16.52 4.64
C ALA A 101 0.65 -15.28 5.01
N THR A 102 -0.68 -15.39 4.95
CA THR A 102 -1.57 -14.28 5.33
C THR A 102 -1.36 -13.87 6.79
N GLY A 103 -1.26 -14.83 7.70
CA GLY A 103 -1.01 -14.58 9.13
C GLY A 103 0.32 -13.87 9.37
N ALA A 104 1.39 -14.31 8.71
CA ALA A 104 2.69 -13.66 8.78
C ALA A 104 2.63 -12.20 8.28
N PHE A 105 1.91 -11.94 7.18
CA PHE A 105 1.71 -10.58 6.67
C PHE A 105 0.92 -9.69 7.64
N ILE A 106 -0.12 -10.21 8.29
CA ILE A 106 -0.88 -9.45 9.30
C ILE A 106 0.00 -9.11 10.50
N VAL A 107 0.82 -10.08 10.97
CA VAL A 107 1.77 -9.85 12.06
C VAL A 107 2.81 -8.80 11.66
N CYS A 108 3.41 -8.92 10.46
CA CYS A 108 4.33 -7.90 9.94
C CYS A 108 3.66 -6.53 9.83
N ALA A 109 2.43 -6.44 9.33
CA ALA A 109 1.70 -5.18 9.22
C ALA A 109 1.45 -4.55 10.60
N ALA A 110 1.10 -5.35 11.61
CA ALA A 110 0.93 -4.88 12.99
C ALA A 110 2.25 -4.36 13.56
N LEU A 111 3.36 -5.09 13.36
CA LEU A 111 4.69 -4.67 13.79
C LEU A 111 5.16 -3.38 13.11
N ILE A 112 4.96 -3.25 11.79
CA ILE A 112 5.26 -2.02 11.03
C ILE A 112 4.42 -0.86 11.54
N THR A 113 3.14 -1.09 11.81
CA THR A 113 2.24 -0.05 12.35
C THR A 113 2.71 0.40 13.73
N LEU A 114 3.07 -0.54 14.61
CA LEU A 114 3.62 -0.23 15.93
C LEU A 114 4.95 0.53 15.84
N ALA A 115 5.85 0.13 14.94
CA ALA A 115 7.11 0.83 14.68
C ALA A 115 6.90 2.27 14.16
N GLY A 116 5.90 2.47 13.30
CA GLY A 116 5.49 3.78 12.81
C GLY A 116 4.90 4.67 13.91
N LEU A 117 4.01 4.12 14.74
CA LEU A 117 3.39 4.85 15.85
C LEU A 117 4.38 5.23 16.96
N THR A 118 5.42 4.42 17.17
CA THR A 118 6.46 4.68 18.18
C THR A 118 7.50 5.72 17.72
N GLY A 119 7.49 6.12 16.44
CA GLY A 119 8.51 7.01 15.85
C GLY A 119 9.90 6.38 15.84
N TRP A 120 10.00 5.06 16.01
CA TRP A 120 11.29 4.39 16.15
C TRP A 120 12.07 4.41 14.85
N PHE A 121 11.35 4.32 13.72
CA PHE A 121 11.92 4.43 12.39
C PHE A 121 12.58 5.79 12.15
N GLU A 122 11.91 6.88 12.55
CA GLU A 122 12.45 8.24 12.45
C GLU A 122 13.75 8.40 13.25
N ARG A 123 13.77 7.90 14.50
CA ARG A 123 14.98 7.88 15.34
C ARG A 123 16.15 7.07 14.78
N VAL A 124 15.86 6.04 13.99
CA VAL A 124 16.90 5.22 13.35
C VAL A 124 17.38 5.90 12.06
N MET A 125 16.49 6.47 11.27
CA MET A 125 16.82 7.24 10.08
C MET A 125 17.66 8.48 10.41
N ASP A 126 17.39 9.17 11.52
CA ASP A 126 18.20 10.31 12.00
C ASP A 126 19.66 9.93 12.35
N LYS A 127 19.94 8.62 12.53
CA LYS A 127 21.29 8.10 12.76
C LYS A 127 22.01 7.66 11.49
N VAL A 128 21.31 7.59 10.36
CA VAL A 128 21.92 7.24 9.08
C VAL A 128 22.55 8.54 8.53
N PRO A 129 23.89 8.64 8.46
CA PRO A 129 24.53 9.82 7.91
C PRO A 129 24.12 9.96 6.44
N MET A 130 23.48 11.08 6.11
CA MET A 130 23.20 11.48 4.73
C MET A 130 24.53 11.85 4.08
N ALA A 131 25.18 10.88 3.46
CA ALA A 131 26.34 11.07 2.59
C ALA A 131 25.91 11.59 1.21
#